data_AF-A0A2V8P8U1-F1
#
_entry.id   AF-A0A2V8P8U1-F1
#
_cell.length_a   1.000
_cell.length_b   1.000
_cell.length_c   1.000
_cell.angle_alpha   90.00
_cell.angle_beta   90.00
_cell.angle_gamma   90.00
#
_symmetry.space_group_name_H-M   'P 1'
#
loop_
_entity.id
_entity.type
_entity.pdbx_description
1 polymer ?
#
loop_
_entity_poly.entity_id
_entity_poly.type
_entity_poly.pdbx_seq_one_letter_code
_entity_poly.pdbx_strand_id
1 'polypeptide(L)'
;SRDQHFGPFAVTTPDNGTCGLWATDTFDRFWNVHNNGDGTFSVDEQDKNGSFVTIGGPSPGCGETGSKHGSTVDAGVDGTLIGYVYYTVTGGIYNPAGCSAVGVDCSTRAGFFTATFPGGSLHYGKWGFEYAAGDQGLLYHHWADVSDNTGSNEIFRGDIANQ
;
A
#
# COMPACT_ATOMS: atom_id res chain seq x y z
N SER A 1 -24.17 1.96 13.58
CA SER A 1 -23.06 1.52 12.72
C SER A 1 -21.99 0.94 13.62
N ARG A 2 -21.38 -0.20 13.26
CA ARG A 2 -20.30 -0.82 14.05
C ARG A 2 -19.08 -0.95 13.16
N ASP A 3 -18.05 -0.17 13.48
CA ASP A 3 -16.75 -0.29 12.84
C ASP A 3 -16.09 -1.57 13.33
N GLN A 4 -15.52 -2.35 12.41
CA GLN A 4 -14.79 -3.56 12.71
C GLN A 4 -13.33 -3.40 12.28
N HIS A 5 -12.43 -3.65 13.22
CA HIS A 5 -10.99 -3.60 13.00
C HIS A 5 -10.43 -5.01 12.81
N PHE A 6 -9.46 -5.16 11.90
CA PHE A 6 -8.69 -6.37 11.67
C PHE A 6 -7.19 -6.03 11.60
N GLY A 7 -6.36 -6.96 12.05
CA GLY A 7 -4.91 -6.81 12.12
C GLY A 7 -4.40 -6.53 13.55
N PRO A 8 -3.10 -6.27 13.72
CA PRO A 8 -2.09 -6.18 12.65
C PRO A 8 -1.85 -7.52 11.93
N PHE A 9 -1.60 -7.44 10.62
CA PHE A 9 -1.05 -8.54 9.84
C PHE A 9 0.35 -8.16 9.37
N ALA A 10 1.37 -8.91 9.77
CA ALA A 10 2.73 -8.68 9.31
C ALA A 10 2.86 -9.03 7.82
N VAL A 11 3.39 -8.11 7.03
CA VAL A 11 3.59 -8.27 5.58
C VAL A 11 5.06 -8.06 5.27
N THR A 12 5.61 -8.90 4.40
CA THR A 12 6.88 -8.67 3.70
C THR A 12 6.64 -8.90 2.21
N THR A 13 6.94 -7.91 1.37
CA THR A 13 6.65 -7.99 -0.06
C THR A 13 7.73 -7.29 -0.90
N PRO A 14 8.07 -7.81 -2.09
CA PRO A 14 8.79 -7.01 -3.08
C PRO A 14 7.92 -5.81 -3.50
N ASP A 15 8.57 -4.67 -3.78
CA ASP A 15 7.91 -3.45 -4.25
C ASP A 15 8.46 -2.95 -5.59
N ASN A 16 7.56 -2.46 -6.44
CA ASN A 16 7.90 -1.95 -7.77
C ASN A 16 7.69 -0.44 -7.81
N GLY A 17 8.70 0.28 -8.27
CA GLY A 17 8.57 1.68 -8.67
C GLY A 17 8.25 1.80 -10.16
N THR A 18 8.36 3.01 -10.69
CA THR A 18 8.04 3.34 -12.08
C THR A 18 8.87 2.53 -13.09
N CYS A 19 10.08 2.07 -12.72
CA CYS A 19 10.95 1.28 -13.60
C CYS A 19 11.05 -0.21 -13.22
N GLY A 20 10.24 -0.69 -12.27
CA GLY A 20 10.24 -2.08 -11.81
C GLY A 20 10.73 -2.25 -10.36
N LEU A 21 11.13 -3.48 -10.03
CA LEU A 21 11.49 -3.90 -8.67
C LEU A 21 12.66 -3.07 -8.12
N TRP A 22 12.48 -2.45 -6.95
CA TRP A 22 13.50 -1.59 -6.33
C TRP A 22 13.75 -1.90 -4.86
N ALA A 23 12.75 -2.37 -4.11
CA ALA A 23 12.85 -2.61 -2.67
C ALA A 23 12.10 -3.87 -2.19
N THR A 24 12.39 -4.25 -0.95
CA THR A 24 11.55 -5.14 -0.14
C THR A 24 10.94 -4.33 0.99
N ASP A 25 9.61 -4.34 1.05
CA ASP A 25 8.82 -3.66 2.06
C ASP A 25 8.47 -4.61 3.20
N THR A 26 8.43 -4.10 4.41
CA THR A 26 7.92 -4.79 5.60
C THR A 26 7.04 -3.83 6.39
N PHE A 27 5.83 -4.24 6.76
CA PHE A 27 4.87 -3.39 7.46
C PHE A 27 3.79 -4.20 8.18
N ASP A 28 3.04 -3.52 9.05
CA ASP A 28 1.82 -4.03 9.67
C ASP A 28 0.60 -3.52 8.90
N ARG A 29 -0.16 -4.43 8.29
CA ARG A 29 -1.43 -4.12 7.63
C ARG A 29 -2.61 -4.19 8.58
N PHE A 30 -3.48 -3.19 8.49
CA PHE A 30 -4.74 -3.10 9.19
C PHE A 30 -5.90 -2.88 8.23
N TRP A 31 -7.07 -3.37 8.61
CA TRP A 31 -8.32 -3.10 7.91
C TRP A 31 -9.35 -2.53 8.87
N ASN A 32 -10.04 -1.48 8.45
CA ASN A 32 -11.23 -0.98 9.13
C ASN A 32 -12.42 -1.09 8.20
N VAL A 33 -13.47 -1.78 8.65
CA VAL A 33 -14.71 -1.95 7.91
C VAL A 33 -15.80 -1.11 8.57
N HIS A 34 -16.41 -0.22 7.79
CA HIS A 34 -17.56 0.58 8.19
C HIS A 34 -18.79 0.17 7.37
N ASN A 35 -19.91 -0.08 8.04
CA ASN A 35 -21.19 -0.33 7.38
C ASN A 35 -21.92 1.00 7.13
N ASN A 36 -22.15 1.34 5.87
CA ASN A 36 -22.78 2.59 5.45
C ASN A 36 -24.30 2.62 5.72
N GLY A 37 -24.91 1.48 6.04
CA GLY A 37 -26.34 1.37 6.34
C GLY A 37 -27.25 1.31 5.10
N ASP A 38 -26.67 1.35 3.90
CA ASP A 38 -27.35 1.32 2.60
C ASP A 38 -27.08 0.03 1.81
N GLY A 39 -26.46 -0.97 2.46
CA GLY A 39 -26.04 -2.22 1.83
C GLY A 39 -24.62 -2.18 1.23
N THR A 40 -23.90 -1.07 1.40
CA THR A 40 -22.48 -0.94 1.05
C THR A 40 -21.59 -0.88 2.29
N PHE A 41 -20.30 -1.13 2.10
CA PHE A 41 -19.29 -1.01 3.14
C PHE A 41 -18.13 -0.17 2.66
N SER A 42 -17.63 0.70 3.53
CA SER A 42 -16.35 1.36 3.35
C SER A 42 -15.27 0.54 4.03
N VAL A 43 -14.15 0.34 3.35
CA VAL A 43 -13.01 -0.40 3.89
C VAL A 43 -11.75 0.44 3.75
N ASP A 44 -11.09 0.72 4.87
CA ASP A 44 -9.79 1.39 4.92
C ASP A 44 -8.70 0.35 5.16
N GLU A 45 -7.81 0.18 4.18
CA GLU A 45 -6.51 -0.46 4.33
C GLU A 45 -5.52 0.56 4.88
N GLN A 46 -4.75 0.19 5.90
CA GLN A 46 -3.68 1.02 6.44
C GLN A 46 -2.43 0.17 6.66
N ASP A 47 -1.34 0.56 6.02
CA ASP A 47 -0.02 -0.04 6.19
C ASP A 47 0.81 0.89 7.08
N LYS A 48 1.17 0.39 8.28
CA LYS A 48 1.83 1.16 9.35
C LYS A 48 3.09 0.47 9.83
N ASN A 49 3.88 1.20 10.61
CA ASN A 49 5.16 0.75 11.14
C ASN A 49 6.07 0.19 10.04
N GLY A 50 5.94 0.75 8.83
CA GLY A 50 6.54 0.18 7.65
C GLY A 50 7.98 0.64 7.46
N SER A 51 8.77 -0.25 6.88
CA SER A 51 10.15 -0.02 6.46
C SER A 51 10.43 -0.68 5.13
N PHE A 52 11.32 -0.11 4.34
CA PHE A 52 11.81 -0.72 3.11
C PHE A 52 13.33 -0.90 3.18
N VAL A 53 13.85 -1.84 2.39
CA VAL A 53 15.27 -1.97 2.09
C VAL A 53 15.44 -2.12 0.59
N THR A 54 16.30 -1.28 0.00
CA THR A 54 16.54 -1.31 -1.44
C THR A 54 17.34 -2.55 -1.86
N ILE A 55 16.99 -3.10 -3.02
CA ILE A 55 17.69 -4.22 -3.67
C ILE A 55 18.87 -3.71 -4.51
N GLY A 56 18.85 -2.41 -4.85
CA GLY A 56 19.82 -1.75 -5.70
C GLY A 56 19.47 -1.85 -7.19
N GLY A 57 19.84 -0.82 -7.96
CA GLY A 57 19.50 -0.73 -9.38
C GLY A 57 18.61 0.48 -9.66
N PRO A 58 17.60 0.38 -10.53
CA PRO A 58 16.69 1.48 -10.82
C PRO A 58 16.04 2.04 -9.54
N SER A 59 16.03 3.36 -9.38
CA SER A 59 15.34 4.03 -8.27
C SER A 59 13.82 3.98 -8.46
N PRO A 60 13.00 4.15 -7.41
CA PRO A 60 11.54 4.02 -7.57
C PRO A 60 10.95 5.07 -8.52
N GLY A 61 11.56 6.26 -8.60
CA GLY A 61 11.13 7.35 -9.48
C GLY A 61 11.90 7.50 -10.80
N CYS A 62 12.73 6.53 -11.22
CA CYS A 62 13.64 6.75 -12.37
C CYS A 62 12.97 7.01 -13.74
N GLY A 63 11.66 6.79 -13.85
CA GLY A 63 10.87 7.04 -15.04
C GLY A 63 9.95 8.26 -14.92
N GLU A 64 10.03 9.00 -13.82
CA GLU A 64 9.13 10.12 -13.57
C GLU A 64 9.37 11.27 -14.55
N THR A 65 8.28 11.88 -15.02
CA THR A 65 8.35 13.10 -15.83
C THR A 65 7.59 14.20 -15.10
N GLY A 66 8.29 15.26 -14.68
CA GLY A 66 7.69 16.42 -14.01
C GLY A 66 7.97 16.55 -12.50
N SER A 67 8.73 15.62 -11.91
CA SER A 67 9.30 15.76 -10.57
C SER A 67 10.83 15.78 -10.64
N LYS A 68 11.50 16.06 -9.51
CA LYS A 68 12.94 15.83 -9.41
C LYS A 68 13.15 14.35 -9.09
N HIS A 69 13.89 13.67 -9.94
CA HIS A 69 14.19 12.26 -9.78
C HIS A 69 15.65 11.97 -10.14
N GLY A 70 16.13 10.81 -9.69
CA GLY A 70 17.37 10.20 -10.09
C GLY A 70 17.13 9.09 -11.10
N SER A 71 18.03 8.12 -11.11
CA SER A 71 18.13 7.01 -12.05
C SER A 71 18.37 5.71 -11.31
N THR A 72 19.18 5.73 -10.25
CA THR A 72 19.56 4.53 -9.51
C THR A 72 19.66 4.77 -8.02
N VAL A 73 19.46 3.70 -7.26
CA VAL A 73 19.67 3.62 -5.83
C VAL A 73 20.59 2.46 -5.52
N ASP A 74 21.48 2.66 -4.55
CA ASP A 74 22.37 1.60 -4.05
C ASP A 74 21.56 0.56 -3.27
N ALA A 75 22.06 -0.67 -3.20
CA ALA A 75 21.45 -1.72 -2.38
C ALA A 75 21.68 -1.45 -0.88
N GLY A 76 20.69 -1.82 -0.06
CA GLY A 76 20.79 -1.73 1.40
C GLY A 76 20.47 -0.35 1.99
N VAL A 77 20.00 0.60 1.19
CA VAL A 77 19.39 1.83 1.70
C VAL A 77 18.10 1.44 2.40
N ASP A 78 17.96 1.83 3.67
CA ASP A 78 16.74 1.59 4.44
C ASP A 78 15.99 2.89 4.74
N GLY A 79 14.70 2.74 5.02
CA GLY A 79 13.86 3.87 5.36
C GLY A 79 12.50 3.43 5.86
N THR A 80 11.59 4.40 5.98
CA THR A 80 10.23 4.19 6.47
C THR A 80 9.24 4.26 5.33
N LEU A 81 8.16 3.48 5.43
CA LEU A 81 7.00 3.60 4.56
C LEU A 81 5.70 3.63 5.35
N ILE A 82 4.73 4.37 4.84
CA ILE A 82 3.33 4.33 5.28
C ILE A 82 2.42 4.25 4.06
N GLY A 83 1.31 3.54 4.19
CA GLY A 83 0.37 3.31 3.10
C GLY A 83 -1.08 3.40 3.53
N TYR A 84 -1.95 3.78 2.61
CA TYR A 84 -3.38 3.61 2.76
C TYR A 84 -4.06 3.34 1.42
N VAL A 85 -5.14 2.56 1.46
CA VAL A 85 -6.04 2.36 0.33
C VAL A 85 -7.48 2.39 0.82
N TYR A 86 -8.33 3.16 0.15
CA TYR A 86 -9.76 3.18 0.43
C TYR A 86 -10.49 2.26 -0.55
N TYR A 87 -11.50 1.55 -0.07
CA TYR A 87 -12.38 0.73 -0.90
C TYR A 87 -13.85 0.97 -0.55
N THR A 88 -14.71 0.83 -1.56
CA THR A 88 -16.13 0.59 -1.35
C THR A 88 -16.46 -0.83 -1.76
N VAL A 89 -17.13 -1.59 -0.89
CA VAL A 89 -17.64 -2.93 -1.20
C VAL A 89 -19.15 -2.86 -1.40
N THR A 90 -19.62 -3.44 -2.49
CA THR A 90 -21.04 -3.55 -2.82
C THR A 90 -21.44 -5.01 -3.03
N GLY A 91 -22.62 -5.42 -2.55
CA GLY A 91 -23.06 -6.81 -2.65
C GLY A 91 -22.29 -7.77 -1.74
N GLY A 92 -22.48 -9.08 -1.95
CA GLY A 92 -21.89 -10.11 -1.10
C GLY A 92 -22.53 -10.24 0.28
N ILE A 93 -21.89 -11.04 1.14
CA ILE A 93 -22.30 -11.23 2.55
C ILE A 93 -21.15 -10.81 3.44
N TYR A 94 -21.35 -9.77 4.27
CA TYR A 94 -20.33 -9.35 5.23
C TYR A 94 -20.16 -10.39 6.34
N ASN A 95 -18.93 -10.89 6.48
CA ASN A 95 -18.51 -11.84 7.50
C ASN A 95 -17.48 -11.18 8.44
N PRO A 96 -17.91 -10.63 9.59
CA PRO A 96 -16.99 -9.98 10.54
C PRO A 96 -16.01 -10.95 11.20
N ALA A 97 -16.21 -12.26 11.10
CA ALA A 97 -15.32 -13.29 11.62
C ALA A 97 -14.39 -13.88 10.54
N GLY A 98 -14.40 -13.34 9.31
CA GLY A 98 -13.70 -13.91 8.16
C GLY A 98 -12.21 -14.19 8.40
N CYS A 99 -11.51 -13.26 9.03
CA CYS A 99 -10.08 -13.38 9.32
C CYS A 99 -9.75 -14.20 10.56
N SER A 100 -10.73 -14.78 11.26
CA SER A 100 -10.51 -15.64 12.43
C SER A 100 -10.46 -17.14 12.06
N ALA A 101 -10.78 -17.48 10.82
CA ALA A 101 -10.75 -18.87 10.36
C ALA A 101 -9.32 -19.35 10.13
N VAL A 102 -9.04 -20.60 10.54
CA VAL A 102 -7.73 -21.23 10.34
C VAL A 102 -7.41 -21.34 8.85
N GLY A 103 -6.19 -20.95 8.46
CA GLY A 103 -5.72 -21.02 7.07
C GLY A 103 -6.15 -19.85 6.19
N VAL A 104 -6.88 -18.86 6.73
CA VAL A 104 -7.17 -17.61 6.02
C VAL A 104 -6.00 -16.65 6.17
N ASP A 105 -5.54 -16.11 5.05
CA ASP A 105 -4.51 -15.07 5.02
C ASP A 105 -5.13 -13.69 4.71
N CYS A 106 -5.45 -12.95 5.76
CA CYS A 106 -5.95 -11.57 5.66
C CYS A 106 -4.84 -10.52 5.55
N SER A 107 -3.56 -10.91 5.41
CA SER A 107 -2.48 -9.98 5.11
C SER A 107 -2.54 -9.49 3.64
N THR A 108 -3.14 -10.30 2.75
CA THR A 108 -3.35 -9.95 1.35
C THR A 108 -4.73 -9.35 1.12
N ARG A 109 -4.84 -8.41 0.16
CA ARG A 109 -6.13 -7.87 -0.32
C ARG A 109 -7.09 -8.98 -0.73
N ALA A 110 -6.61 -9.89 -1.58
CA ALA A 110 -7.43 -10.99 -2.08
C ALA A 110 -7.97 -11.89 -0.96
N GLY A 111 -7.11 -12.26 0.00
CA GLY A 111 -7.51 -13.11 1.12
C GLY A 111 -8.47 -12.39 2.08
N PHE A 112 -8.21 -11.11 2.39
CA PHE A 112 -9.11 -10.30 3.23
C PHE A 112 -10.51 -10.20 2.63
N PHE A 113 -10.63 -9.76 1.38
CA PHE A 113 -11.94 -9.58 0.74
C PHE A 113 -12.66 -10.90 0.48
N THR A 114 -11.96 -11.97 0.13
CA THR A 114 -12.57 -13.31 -0.01
C THR A 114 -13.17 -13.79 1.32
N ALA A 115 -12.47 -13.55 2.44
CA ALA A 115 -12.89 -14.02 3.76
C ALA A 115 -14.01 -13.17 4.38
N THR A 116 -13.94 -11.85 4.21
CA THR A 116 -14.84 -10.89 4.88
C THR A 116 -16.01 -10.45 4.00
N PHE A 117 -15.88 -10.51 2.67
CA PHE A 117 -16.92 -10.13 1.71
C PHE A 117 -17.05 -11.14 0.56
N PRO A 118 -17.30 -12.43 0.84
CA PRO A 118 -17.52 -13.42 -0.20
C PRO A 118 -18.64 -12.99 -1.16
N GLY A 119 -18.32 -12.97 -2.46
CA GLY A 119 -19.22 -12.54 -3.53
C GLY A 119 -19.47 -11.03 -3.61
N GLY A 120 -18.73 -10.21 -2.87
CA GLY A 120 -18.77 -8.75 -2.96
C GLY A 120 -17.98 -8.23 -4.16
N SER A 121 -18.41 -7.09 -4.70
CA SER A 121 -17.67 -6.32 -5.71
C SER A 121 -16.89 -5.21 -5.04
N LEU A 122 -15.63 -5.04 -5.44
CA LEU A 122 -14.70 -4.06 -4.89
C LEU A 122 -14.57 -2.87 -5.83
N HIS A 123 -14.68 -1.66 -5.27
CA HIS A 123 -14.43 -0.41 -5.98
C HIS A 123 -13.28 0.32 -5.31
N TYR A 124 -12.22 0.58 -6.07
CA TYR A 124 -11.03 1.25 -5.59
C TYR A 124 -11.30 2.73 -5.36
N GLY A 125 -10.79 3.22 -4.24
CA GLY A 125 -10.81 4.60 -3.84
C GLY A 125 -9.44 5.25 -3.93
N LYS A 126 -9.28 6.37 -3.21
CA LYS A 126 -8.02 7.08 -3.06
C LYS A 126 -7.01 6.17 -2.36
N TRP A 127 -5.76 6.37 -2.68
CA TRP A 127 -4.67 5.65 -2.06
C TRP A 127 -3.40 6.47 -2.09
N GLY A 128 -2.46 6.09 -1.23
CA GLY A 128 -1.14 6.70 -1.21
C GLY A 128 -0.16 5.88 -0.40
N PHE A 129 1.04 5.76 -0.94
CA PHE A 129 2.20 5.16 -0.31
C PHE A 129 3.31 6.19 -0.30
N GLU A 130 3.87 6.45 0.88
CA GLU A 130 4.89 7.46 1.11
C GLU A 130 6.13 6.77 1.67
N TYR A 131 7.26 6.97 0.99
CA TYR A 131 8.56 6.39 1.33
C TYR A 131 9.53 7.51 1.68
N ALA A 132 10.29 7.33 2.75
CA ALA A 132 11.29 8.29 3.19
C ALA A 132 12.55 7.60 3.70
N ALA A 133 13.72 8.12 3.31
CA ALA A 133 15.03 7.67 3.76
C ALA A 133 15.79 8.78 4.47
N GLY A 134 16.64 8.41 5.44
CA GLY A 134 17.62 9.32 6.01
C GLY A 134 18.73 9.69 5.02
N ASP A 135 19.69 10.51 5.45
CA ASP A 135 20.89 10.75 4.67
C ASP A 135 21.82 9.52 4.72
N GLN A 136 21.93 8.86 3.57
CA GLN A 136 22.76 7.67 3.33
C GLN A 136 23.54 7.84 2.03
N GLY A 137 23.90 9.10 1.69
CA GLY A 137 24.52 9.44 0.40
C GLY A 137 23.52 9.55 -0.75
N LEU A 138 22.25 9.77 -0.43
CA LEU A 138 21.18 9.96 -1.41
C LEU A 138 21.13 11.42 -1.91
N LEU A 139 20.73 11.62 -3.16
CA LEU A 139 20.38 12.92 -3.72
C LEU A 139 18.90 13.25 -3.50
N TYR A 140 18.07 12.21 -3.44
CA TYR A 140 16.63 12.29 -3.21
C TYR A 140 16.25 11.28 -2.13
N HIS A 141 15.39 11.71 -1.20
CA HIS A 141 15.14 11.00 0.05
C HIS A 141 13.67 10.67 0.26
N HIS A 142 12.83 10.95 -0.75
CA HIS A 142 11.39 10.86 -0.61
C HIS A 142 10.75 10.54 -1.94
N TRP A 143 9.97 9.45 -1.94
CA TRP A 143 9.19 9.03 -3.08
C TRP A 143 7.75 8.75 -2.64
N ALA A 144 6.80 9.22 -3.43
CA ALA A 144 5.38 9.01 -3.18
C ALA A 144 4.72 8.41 -4.40
N ASP A 145 3.91 7.39 -4.16
CA ASP A 145 3.01 6.82 -5.14
C ASP A 145 1.56 7.04 -4.67
N VAL A 146 0.82 7.91 -5.34
CA VAL A 146 -0.48 8.39 -4.85
C VAL A 146 -1.52 8.54 -5.96
N SER A 147 -2.80 8.41 -5.60
CA SER A 147 -3.91 8.73 -6.50
C SER A 147 -5.04 9.50 -5.79
N ASP A 148 -5.55 10.53 -6.48
CA ASP A 148 -6.60 11.44 -5.98
C ASP A 148 -8.04 10.98 -6.27
N ASN A 149 -8.19 9.77 -6.82
CA ASN A 149 -9.45 9.05 -6.93
C ASN A 149 -10.49 9.61 -7.91
N THR A 150 -10.02 10.29 -8.96
CA THR A 150 -10.81 10.48 -10.18
C THR A 150 -10.12 9.80 -11.37
N GLY A 151 -10.16 8.46 -11.41
CA GLY A 151 -9.62 7.64 -12.51
C GLY A 151 -8.25 7.00 -12.22
N SER A 152 -7.61 6.44 -13.25
CA SER A 152 -6.27 5.83 -13.19
C SER A 152 -5.13 6.85 -13.13
N ASN A 153 -5.38 8.02 -12.52
CA ASN A 153 -4.41 9.09 -12.41
C ASN A 153 -3.51 8.81 -11.21
N GLU A 154 -2.56 7.93 -11.44
CA GLU A 154 -1.40 7.70 -10.60
C GLU A 154 -0.48 8.92 -10.71
N ILE A 155 -0.02 9.42 -9.57
CA ILE A 155 0.89 10.55 -9.47
C ILE A 155 2.09 10.10 -8.66
N PHE A 156 3.19 9.87 -9.36
CA PHE A 156 4.48 9.65 -8.74
C PHE A 156 5.13 10.99 -8.40
N ARG A 157 5.76 11.08 -7.21
CA ARG A 157 6.44 12.30 -6.77
C ARG A 157 7.76 12.00 -6.08
N GLY A 158 8.83 12.49 -6.69
CA GLY A 158 10.14 12.53 -6.06
C GLY A 158 10.94 11.31 -6.41
N ASP A 159 11.86 10.92 -5.55
CA ASP A 159 12.65 9.70 -5.72
C ASP A 159 13.39 9.34 -4.43
N ILE A 160 13.88 8.10 -4.38
CA ILE A 160 14.91 7.64 -3.44
C ILE A 160 16.08 7.17 -4.29
N ALA A 161 17.10 8.00 -4.46
CA ALA A 161 18.17 7.74 -5.41
C ALA A 161 19.51 8.36 -5.01
N ASN A 162 20.60 7.71 -5.41
CA ASN A 162 21.98 8.17 -5.25
C ASN A 162 22.49 8.96 -6.46
N GLN A 163 21.84 8.82 -7.63
CA GLN A 163 22.27 9.41 -8.91
C GLN A 163 21.08 9.89 -9.71
#